data_AF-A0A7C7BNM6-F1
#
_entry.id   AF-A0A7C7BNM6-F1
#
_cell.length_a   1.000
_cell.length_b   1.000
_cell.length_c   1.000
_cell.angle_alpha   90.00
_cell.angle_beta   90.00
_cell.angle_gamma   90.00
#
_symmetry.space_group_name_H-M   'P 1'
#
loop_
_entity.id
_entity.type
_entity.pdbx_description
1 polymer ?
#
loop_
_entity_poly.entity_id
_entity_poly.type
_entity_poly.pdbx_seq_one_letter_code
_entity_poly.pdbx_strand_id
1 'polypeptide(L)'
;MVFLHRLQKSLYLYIQKINNSPLIMKKTLVLFAIACVLIMNNAIGQLTAVSVANGNWTSSSTWDCSGLPCVPTAGYDVTINTAVILDMDFVVLNISNSLTINAGGTLIEDATPRSITISSTGSVTSAGDLTVSNFTLLSGTFTTSGNGATNITDLSNSGVVQNGATMTATNTVNSNGFSITNSKTLTLTNLMNLGTCTNDMTMLFSDITNSSTGTFTNSGGSTMIGTNFLNLGTLTNNGYMSMTDFTSWGGVTYNNLSIIPSNNCWTNGSFWNSASGFISVGNDYAHGDTTSLFNGWMTNDGRIEVGNDFGNFDTIKGSGSICVAALSLNAGWFLGTFDFCDTTSLFSEGSVDLNTGVIDSSISNCTGTACFTLDPLGIENTIAQQLIKIYPNPAGDQLNIQLEKNETVRFELFNIAGQQVLDIDEGYGSHFSIDLSGLKAGCYLLKSTNADGAYASQVIVKQ
;
A
#
# COMPACT_ATOMS: atom_id res chain seq x y z
N MET A 1 30.67 45.40 3.47
CA MET A 1 30.90 44.82 4.83
C MET A 1 29.97 45.37 5.91
N VAL A 2 29.84 46.69 6.10
CA VAL A 2 28.98 47.28 7.16
C VAL A 2 27.47 46.97 6.97
N PHE A 3 27.02 46.83 5.71
CA PHE A 3 25.64 46.43 5.39
C PHE A 3 25.35 44.95 5.73
N LEU A 4 26.31 44.07 5.43
CA LEU A 4 26.24 42.62 5.75
C LEU A 4 26.19 42.38 7.28
N HIS A 5 26.97 43.15 8.04
CA HIS A 5 27.04 43.00 9.50
C HIS A 5 25.77 43.53 10.20
N ARG A 6 25.09 44.54 9.63
CA ARG A 6 23.77 44.99 10.10
C ARG A 6 22.67 44.00 9.76
N LEU A 7 22.73 43.34 8.60
CA LEU A 7 21.80 42.27 8.21
C LEU A 7 21.93 41.02 9.09
N GLN A 8 23.15 40.57 9.40
CA GLN A 8 23.36 39.43 10.31
C GLN A 8 22.84 39.71 11.73
N LYS A 9 23.04 40.93 12.25
CA LYS A 9 22.58 41.30 13.60
C LYS A 9 21.05 41.42 13.67
N SER A 10 20.42 41.92 12.60
CA SER A 10 18.96 41.93 12.47
C SER A 10 18.38 40.53 12.31
N LEU A 11 19.04 39.64 11.56
CA LEU A 11 18.63 38.25 11.40
C LEU A 11 18.73 37.46 12.71
N TYR A 12 19.79 37.69 13.51
CA TYR A 12 19.98 37.06 14.81
C TYR A 12 18.92 37.47 15.85
N LEU A 13 18.60 38.77 15.92
CA LEU A 13 17.53 39.28 16.81
C LEU A 13 16.13 38.80 16.36
N TYR A 14 15.95 38.53 15.06
CA TYR A 14 14.71 38.03 14.49
C TYR A 14 14.52 36.52 14.76
N ILE A 15 15.59 35.73 14.66
CA ILE A 15 15.62 34.30 15.04
C ILE A 15 15.27 34.10 16.52
N GLN A 16 15.72 34.98 17.41
CA GLN A 16 15.33 34.91 18.82
C GLN A 16 13.83 35.18 19.06
N LYS A 17 13.17 35.99 18.23
CA LYS A 17 11.70 36.17 18.27
C LYS A 17 10.93 34.95 17.74
N ILE A 18 11.50 34.21 16.78
CA ILE A 18 10.91 33.01 16.17
C ILE A 18 10.80 31.85 17.18
N ASN A 19 11.75 31.73 18.11
CA ASN A 19 11.73 30.64 19.10
C ASN A 19 10.56 30.72 20.10
N ASN A 20 9.95 31.90 20.27
CA ASN A 20 8.89 32.16 21.26
C ASN A 20 7.45 32.26 20.68
N SER A 21 7.22 31.89 19.42
CA SER A 21 5.92 32.05 18.74
C SER A 21 5.20 30.71 18.46
N PRO A 22 3.84 30.67 18.42
CA PRO A 22 3.08 29.44 18.19
C PRO A 22 3.28 28.83 16.79
N LEU A 23 3.15 27.50 16.68
CA LEU A 23 3.57 26.65 15.55
C LEU A 23 3.09 27.10 14.16
N ILE A 24 1.90 27.67 14.06
CA ILE A 24 1.30 28.11 12.79
C ILE A 24 2.03 29.34 12.22
N MET A 25 2.56 30.21 13.08
CA MET A 25 3.32 31.40 12.65
C MET A 25 4.75 31.02 12.20
N LYS A 26 5.30 29.90 12.68
CA LYS A 26 6.61 29.38 12.25
C LYS A 26 6.58 28.89 10.79
N LYS A 27 5.48 28.27 10.33
CA LYS A 27 5.34 27.78 8.95
C LYS A 27 5.25 28.92 7.92
N THR A 28 4.46 29.96 8.20
CA THR A 28 4.28 31.10 7.28
C THR A 28 5.54 31.97 7.12
N LEU A 29 6.40 32.03 8.14
CA LEU A 29 7.64 32.82 8.11
C LEU A 29 8.83 32.09 7.46
N VAL A 30 8.89 30.76 7.54
CA VAL A 30 9.86 29.95 6.76
C VAL A 30 9.57 30.07 5.26
N LEU A 31 8.29 30.06 4.87
CA LEU A 31 7.85 30.31 3.50
C LEU A 31 8.29 31.69 2.96
N PHE A 32 8.26 32.73 3.79
CA PHE A 32 8.70 34.08 3.39
C PHE A 32 10.23 34.20 3.29
N ALA A 33 10.98 33.53 4.16
CA ALA A 33 12.45 33.48 4.10
C ALA A 33 12.96 32.74 2.85
N ILE A 34 12.28 31.67 2.44
CA ILE A 34 12.57 30.91 1.21
C ILE A 34 12.22 31.74 -0.04
N ALA A 35 11.10 32.48 -0.02
CA ALA A 35 10.73 33.38 -1.11
C ALA A 35 11.74 34.51 -1.35
N CYS A 36 12.41 35.00 -0.30
CA CYS A 36 13.48 36.00 -0.44
C CYS A 36 14.79 35.43 -1.04
N VAL A 37 15.04 34.12 -0.93
CA VAL A 37 16.19 33.45 -1.58
C VAL A 37 15.92 33.22 -3.07
N LEU A 38 14.67 32.99 -3.45
CA LEU A 38 14.25 32.71 -4.84
C LEU A 38 14.32 33.93 -5.80
N ILE A 39 14.49 35.16 -5.30
CA ILE A 39 14.55 36.37 -6.13
C ILE A 39 15.99 36.71 -6.59
N MET A 40 16.99 35.94 -6.17
CA MET A 40 18.38 36.13 -6.61
C MET A 40 18.87 34.93 -7.43
N ASN A 41 18.52 34.85 -8.72
CA ASN A 41 19.40 34.30 -9.76
C ASN A 41 18.81 34.51 -11.16
N ASN A 42 19.30 35.53 -11.85
CA ASN A 42 19.29 35.54 -13.31
C ASN A 42 20.58 34.87 -13.80
N ALA A 43 20.43 33.90 -14.71
CA ALA A 43 21.45 33.39 -15.63
C ALA A 43 22.81 32.98 -15.00
N ILE A 44 22.80 31.93 -14.18
CA ILE A 44 24.01 31.13 -13.93
C ILE A 44 23.78 29.80 -14.64
N GLY A 45 24.75 29.34 -15.43
CA GLY A 45 24.67 28.03 -16.09
C GLY A 45 24.36 26.93 -15.08
N GLN A 46 23.57 25.93 -15.49
CA GLN A 46 23.18 24.80 -14.65
C GLN A 46 24.44 24.08 -14.16
N LEU A 47 24.63 24.02 -12.84
CA LEU A 47 25.76 23.33 -12.22
C LEU A 47 25.47 21.83 -12.21
N THR A 48 26.33 21.04 -12.83
CA THR A 48 26.21 19.58 -12.87
C THR A 48 27.30 18.93 -12.03
N ALA A 49 26.97 17.80 -11.41
CA ALA A 49 27.93 16.94 -10.73
C ALA A 49 27.64 15.48 -11.07
N VAL A 50 28.69 14.74 -11.45
CA VAL A 50 28.59 13.32 -11.79
C VAL A 50 29.49 12.53 -10.86
N SER A 51 28.99 11.47 -10.24
CA SER A 51 29.84 10.59 -9.43
C SER A 51 30.79 9.80 -10.35
N VAL A 52 32.09 9.87 -10.11
CA VAL A 52 33.14 9.21 -10.90
C VAL A 52 33.93 8.17 -10.11
N ALA A 53 33.76 8.13 -8.78
CA ALA A 53 34.39 7.15 -7.91
C ALA A 53 33.48 6.83 -6.74
N ASN A 54 33.62 5.61 -6.20
CA ASN A 54 32.95 5.23 -4.97
C ASN A 54 33.45 6.10 -3.81
N GLY A 55 32.55 6.52 -2.92
CA GLY A 55 32.94 7.28 -1.74
C GLY A 55 31.81 8.08 -1.11
N ASN A 56 32.18 8.86 -0.11
CA ASN A 56 31.27 9.77 0.58
C ASN A 56 30.82 10.93 -0.32
N TRP A 57 29.59 11.40 -0.12
CA TRP A 57 29.05 12.58 -0.78
C TRP A 57 29.93 13.80 -0.54
N THR A 58 30.43 13.99 0.69
CA THR A 58 31.29 15.15 1.02
C THR A 58 32.72 15.06 0.49
N SER A 59 33.13 13.93 -0.11
CA SER A 59 34.48 13.80 -0.66
C SER A 59 34.56 14.40 -2.06
N SER A 60 35.49 15.34 -2.27
CA SER A 60 35.68 15.97 -3.59
C SER A 60 36.17 15.00 -4.67
N SER A 61 36.76 13.86 -4.28
CA SER A 61 37.20 12.82 -5.21
C SER A 61 36.05 11.96 -5.75
N THR A 62 34.88 12.00 -5.12
CA THR A 62 33.69 11.25 -5.55
C THR A 62 33.09 11.86 -6.81
N TRP A 63 33.27 13.16 -7.04
CA TRP A 63 32.52 13.93 -8.02
C TRP A 63 33.38 14.62 -9.06
N ASP A 64 32.85 14.65 -10.28
CA ASP A 64 33.30 15.51 -11.36
C ASP A 64 32.23 16.58 -11.67
N CYS A 65 32.59 17.85 -11.50
CA CYS A 65 31.77 19.00 -11.87
C CYS A 65 32.35 19.68 -13.11
N SER A 66 32.07 19.13 -14.29
CA SER A 66 32.53 19.69 -15.57
C SER A 66 34.05 19.74 -15.72
N GLY A 67 34.74 18.67 -15.33
CA GLY A 67 36.19 18.48 -15.44
C GLY A 67 36.98 18.85 -14.19
N LEU A 68 36.32 19.18 -13.08
CA LEU A 68 36.96 19.61 -11.84
C LEU A 68 36.38 18.88 -10.61
N PRO A 69 37.23 18.46 -9.65
CA PRO A 69 36.76 17.92 -8.37
C PRO A 69 35.89 18.92 -7.61
N CYS A 70 34.81 18.43 -7.00
CA CYS A 70 33.82 19.27 -6.33
C CYS A 70 33.03 18.49 -5.28
N VAL A 71 32.22 19.19 -4.48
CA VAL A 71 31.22 18.56 -3.61
C VAL A 71 29.86 19.16 -4.00
N PRO A 72 28.89 18.36 -4.48
CA PRO A 72 27.59 18.87 -4.87
C PRO A 72 26.88 19.48 -3.67
N THR A 73 26.46 20.73 -3.81
CA THR A 73 25.62 21.42 -2.84
C THR A 73 24.20 21.57 -3.37
N ALA A 74 23.32 22.12 -2.56
CA ALA A 74 21.97 22.45 -2.99
C ALA A 74 22.03 23.37 -4.25
N GLY A 75 21.26 23.02 -5.29
CA GLY A 75 21.26 23.73 -6.58
C GLY A 75 22.05 23.06 -7.72
N TYR A 76 22.67 21.91 -7.46
CA TYR A 76 23.29 21.07 -8.49
C TYR A 76 22.28 20.10 -9.14
N ASP A 77 22.53 19.79 -10.41
CA ASP A 77 22.04 18.60 -11.08
C ASP A 77 23.01 17.45 -10.84
N VAL A 78 22.59 16.50 -10.02
CA VAL A 78 23.45 15.42 -9.54
C VAL A 78 23.12 14.14 -10.28
N THR A 79 24.13 13.49 -10.84
CA THR A 79 24.03 12.15 -11.46
C THR A 79 24.93 11.17 -10.72
N ILE A 80 24.36 10.06 -10.26
CA ILE A 80 25.05 9.00 -9.53
C ILE A 80 25.14 7.76 -10.42
N ASN A 81 26.37 7.38 -10.75
CA ASN A 81 26.76 6.22 -11.54
C ASN A 81 27.58 5.19 -10.74
N THR A 82 28.01 5.56 -9.53
CA THR A 82 28.93 4.77 -8.68
C THR A 82 28.32 4.59 -7.30
N ALA A 83 29.03 3.90 -6.40
CA ALA A 83 28.55 3.70 -5.03
C ALA A 83 28.85 4.94 -4.16
N VAL A 84 27.81 5.74 -3.89
CA VAL A 84 27.90 6.96 -3.10
C VAL A 84 27.27 6.74 -1.71
N ILE A 85 28.02 7.10 -0.67
CA ILE A 85 27.52 7.15 0.71
C ILE A 85 27.03 8.57 0.98
N LEU A 86 25.74 8.72 1.30
CA LEU A 86 25.18 10.00 1.73
C LEU A 86 25.60 10.25 3.20
N ASP A 87 26.59 11.12 3.39
CA ASP A 87 27.12 11.50 4.71
C ASP A 87 26.77 12.94 5.11
N MET A 88 25.78 13.52 4.42
CA MET A 88 25.17 14.81 4.73
C MET A 88 23.73 14.86 4.25
N ASP A 89 22.90 15.72 4.85
CA ASP A 89 21.56 15.99 4.32
C ASP A 89 21.64 16.76 3.00
N PHE A 90 20.73 16.47 2.07
CA PHE A 90 20.72 17.07 0.73
C PHE A 90 19.36 17.67 0.37
N VAL A 91 19.38 18.80 -0.33
CA VAL A 91 18.19 19.53 -0.76
C VAL A 91 18.22 19.79 -2.27
N VAL A 92 17.18 19.35 -2.97
CA VAL A 92 16.90 19.66 -4.37
C VAL A 92 16.06 20.93 -4.42
N LEU A 93 16.70 22.06 -4.79
CA LEU A 93 16.15 23.40 -4.54
C LEU A 93 15.23 23.96 -5.62
N ASN A 94 15.54 23.82 -6.92
CA ASN A 94 14.95 24.66 -7.98
C ASN A 94 14.34 23.85 -9.14
N ILE A 95 13.57 24.55 -9.98
CA ILE A 95 12.79 24.02 -11.11
C ILE A 95 13.59 23.21 -12.15
N SER A 96 14.91 23.41 -12.23
CA SER A 96 15.80 22.72 -13.18
C SER A 96 16.67 21.65 -12.52
N ASN A 97 16.69 21.57 -11.18
CA ASN A 97 17.60 20.67 -10.49
C ASN A 97 17.03 19.27 -10.32
N SER A 98 17.90 18.31 -10.59
CA SER A 98 17.60 16.89 -10.50
C SER A 98 18.62 16.15 -9.65
N LEU A 99 18.19 15.10 -8.97
CA LEU A 99 19.06 14.05 -8.45
C LEU A 99 18.69 12.75 -9.18
N THR A 100 19.60 12.25 -10.00
CA THR A 100 19.41 11.04 -10.79
C THR A 100 20.38 9.96 -10.31
N ILE A 101 19.86 8.81 -9.88
CA ILE A 101 20.63 7.61 -9.60
C ILE A 101 20.43 6.68 -10.79
N ASN A 102 21.47 6.52 -11.62
CA ASN A 102 21.39 5.65 -12.79
C ASN A 102 21.42 4.17 -12.39
N ALA A 103 21.02 3.30 -13.31
CA ALA A 103 21.12 1.86 -13.12
C ALA A 103 22.58 1.47 -12.82
N GLY A 104 22.79 0.68 -11.76
CA GLY A 104 24.11 0.30 -11.25
C GLY A 104 24.77 1.33 -10.32
N GLY A 105 24.25 2.56 -10.24
CA GLY A 105 24.61 3.51 -9.19
C GLY A 105 23.88 3.20 -7.88
N THR A 106 24.47 3.58 -6.74
CA THR A 106 23.83 3.43 -5.43
C THR A 106 23.99 4.70 -4.62
N LEU A 107 22.94 5.13 -3.93
CA LEU A 107 22.97 6.19 -2.93
C LEU A 107 22.42 5.63 -1.62
N ILE A 108 23.30 5.40 -0.66
CA ILE A 108 22.96 4.79 0.64
C ILE A 108 23.44 5.73 1.74
N GLU A 109 22.59 6.02 2.72
CA GLU A 109 22.99 6.79 3.89
C GLU A 109 24.12 6.13 4.71
N ASP A 110 24.90 6.96 5.41
CA ASP A 110 25.86 6.46 6.38
C ASP A 110 25.18 5.93 7.66
N ALA A 111 25.96 5.65 8.70
CA ALA A 111 25.44 5.14 9.96
C ALA A 111 24.48 6.12 10.69
N THR A 112 24.34 7.35 10.22
CA THR A 112 23.41 8.34 10.77
C THR A 112 22.23 8.54 9.81
N PRO A 113 20.98 8.60 10.32
CA PRO A 113 19.82 8.90 9.49
C PRO A 113 20.01 10.18 8.68
N ARG A 114 19.84 10.11 7.36
CA ARG A 114 19.97 11.24 6.44
C ARG A 114 18.64 11.66 5.85
N SER A 115 18.64 12.88 5.33
CA SER A 115 17.49 13.49 4.69
C SER A 115 17.77 13.88 3.25
N ILE A 116 16.84 13.53 2.36
CA ILE A 116 16.71 14.12 1.03
C ILE A 116 15.41 14.93 1.00
N THR A 117 15.51 16.22 0.65
CA THR A 117 14.34 17.10 0.54
C THR A 117 14.22 17.68 -0.87
N ILE A 118 13.03 17.57 -1.47
CA ILE A 118 12.65 18.28 -2.69
C ILE A 118 11.86 19.51 -2.27
N SER A 119 12.45 20.71 -2.36
CA SER A 119 11.83 21.93 -1.81
C SER A 119 10.98 22.73 -2.80
N SER A 120 11.10 22.47 -4.09
CA SER A 120 10.30 23.09 -5.16
C SER A 120 9.94 22.06 -6.23
N THR A 121 9.71 22.44 -7.48
CA THR A 121 9.34 21.51 -8.57
C THR A 121 10.53 20.68 -9.10
N GLY A 122 11.57 20.48 -8.29
CA GLY A 122 12.71 19.62 -8.63
C GLY A 122 12.30 18.16 -8.75
N SER A 123 13.22 17.33 -9.25
CA SER A 123 12.97 15.90 -9.42
C SER A 123 14.06 15.03 -8.80
N VAL A 124 13.65 13.88 -8.28
CA VAL A 124 14.54 12.79 -7.91
C VAL A 124 14.14 11.57 -8.72
N THR A 125 15.08 10.97 -9.43
CA THR A 125 14.86 9.74 -10.21
C THR A 125 15.84 8.67 -9.73
N SER A 126 15.33 7.50 -9.36
CA SER A 126 16.16 6.36 -8.93
C SER A 126 15.94 5.15 -9.84
N ALA A 127 16.91 4.85 -10.70
CA ALA A 127 17.00 3.60 -11.46
C ALA A 127 17.93 2.56 -10.80
N GLY A 128 18.82 3.03 -9.92
CA GLY A 128 19.67 2.24 -9.04
C GLY A 128 19.16 2.20 -7.59
N ASP A 129 20.03 1.77 -6.67
CA ASP A 129 19.64 1.60 -5.27
C ASP A 129 19.62 2.94 -4.53
N LEU A 130 18.56 3.17 -3.76
CA LEU A 130 18.40 4.33 -2.89
C LEU A 130 18.04 3.84 -1.49
N THR A 131 18.80 4.23 -0.48
CA THR A 131 18.43 3.99 0.92
C THR A 131 18.64 5.27 1.72
N VAL A 132 17.56 5.77 2.31
CA VAL A 132 17.57 7.00 3.11
C VAL A 132 16.49 6.96 4.19
N SER A 133 16.79 7.50 5.36
CA SER A 133 15.86 7.55 6.47
C SER A 133 14.72 8.53 6.19
N ASN A 134 15.01 9.77 5.82
CA ASN A 134 13.98 10.80 5.62
C ASN A 134 13.91 11.26 4.17
N PHE A 135 12.76 11.09 3.53
CA PHE A 135 12.51 11.60 2.18
C PHE A 135 11.31 12.54 2.20
N THR A 136 11.56 13.84 1.96
CA THR A 136 10.52 14.87 2.04
C THR A 136 10.31 15.53 0.68
N LEU A 137 9.10 15.41 0.14
CA LEU A 137 8.64 16.23 -0.97
C LEU A 137 7.80 17.36 -0.40
N LEU A 138 8.25 18.61 -0.57
CA LEU A 138 7.40 19.79 -0.37
C LEU A 138 6.65 20.17 -1.66
N SER A 139 7.13 19.63 -2.79
CA SER A 139 6.68 19.83 -4.16
C SER A 139 7.46 18.84 -5.05
N GLY A 140 7.26 18.90 -6.36
CA GLY A 140 8.08 18.17 -7.34
C GLY A 140 7.72 16.69 -7.47
N THR A 141 8.65 15.93 -8.06
CA THR A 141 8.42 14.53 -8.42
C THR A 141 9.53 13.62 -7.91
N PHE A 142 9.15 12.51 -7.31
CA PHE A 142 10.03 11.39 -7.04
C PHE A 142 9.63 10.19 -7.89
N THR A 143 10.54 9.70 -8.71
CA THR A 143 10.31 8.57 -9.61
C THR A 143 11.30 7.45 -9.33
N THR A 144 10.82 6.22 -9.15
CA THR A 144 11.68 5.03 -9.16
C THR A 144 11.49 4.28 -10.49
N SER A 145 12.53 3.62 -10.97
CA SER A 145 12.53 2.88 -12.23
C SER A 145 13.60 1.78 -12.20
N GLY A 146 13.69 0.98 -13.27
CA GLY A 146 14.71 -0.06 -13.36
C GLY A 146 14.53 -1.18 -12.32
N ASN A 147 15.65 -1.74 -11.90
CA ASN A 147 15.70 -2.91 -11.00
C ASN A 147 16.33 -2.61 -9.63
N GLY A 148 16.75 -1.36 -9.39
CA GLY A 148 17.28 -0.95 -8.09
C GLY A 148 16.19 -0.97 -7.01
N ALA A 149 16.59 -1.23 -5.77
CA ALA A 149 15.72 -1.18 -4.61
C ALA A 149 15.75 0.22 -3.99
N THR A 150 14.55 0.76 -3.72
CA THR A 150 14.40 2.00 -2.95
C THR A 150 13.87 1.69 -1.55
N ASN A 151 14.62 2.05 -0.52
CA ASN A 151 14.23 1.88 0.89
C ASN A 151 14.17 3.24 1.58
N ILE A 152 12.99 3.59 2.09
CA ILE A 152 12.75 4.85 2.78
C ILE A 152 12.16 4.55 4.17
N THR A 153 12.69 5.16 5.22
CA THR A 153 12.07 5.01 6.55
C THR A 153 10.83 5.90 6.66
N ASP A 154 10.99 7.21 6.47
CA ASP A 154 9.93 8.21 6.58
C ASP A 154 9.77 8.97 5.25
N LEU A 155 8.63 8.76 4.58
CA LEU A 155 8.24 9.43 3.35
C LEU A 155 7.12 10.45 3.60
N SER A 156 7.46 11.74 3.54
CA SER A 156 6.48 12.83 3.59
C SER A 156 6.24 13.39 2.19
N ASN A 157 5.08 13.05 1.60
CA ASN A 157 4.73 13.47 0.25
C ASN A 157 3.80 14.70 0.25
N SER A 158 4.30 15.81 -0.28
CA SER A 158 3.52 16.97 -0.77
C SER A 158 3.90 17.28 -2.24
N GLY A 159 4.09 16.24 -3.04
CA GLY A 159 4.43 16.31 -4.47
C GLY A 159 3.80 15.14 -5.23
N VAL A 160 4.58 14.53 -6.12
CA VAL A 160 4.16 13.37 -6.92
C VAL A 160 5.17 12.25 -6.72
N VAL A 161 4.72 11.08 -6.27
CA VAL A 161 5.54 9.88 -6.17
C VAL A 161 5.10 8.88 -7.23
N GLN A 162 6.02 8.42 -8.05
CA GLN A 162 5.81 7.44 -9.12
C GLN A 162 6.73 6.24 -8.90
N ASN A 163 6.20 5.17 -8.32
CA ASN A 163 6.95 3.94 -8.12
C ASN A 163 6.88 3.05 -9.37
N GLY A 164 7.93 3.05 -10.18
CA GLY A 164 8.11 2.16 -11.33
C GLY A 164 9.09 1.00 -11.09
N ALA A 165 9.50 0.79 -9.83
CA ALA A 165 10.46 -0.24 -9.41
C ALA A 165 10.00 -0.94 -8.12
N THR A 166 10.94 -1.57 -7.41
CA THR A 166 10.71 -2.09 -6.06
C THR A 166 10.99 -0.98 -5.03
N MET A 167 9.97 -0.61 -4.27
CA MET A 167 10.08 0.42 -3.24
C MET A 167 9.52 -0.09 -1.91
N THR A 168 10.23 0.19 -0.83
CA THR A 168 9.80 -0.03 0.55
C THR A 168 9.77 1.31 1.26
N ALA A 169 8.65 1.64 1.91
CA ALA A 169 8.54 2.81 2.76
C ALA A 169 7.90 2.44 4.12
N THR A 170 8.55 2.77 5.23
CA THR A 170 8.05 2.37 6.56
C THR A 170 6.89 3.26 6.99
N ASN A 171 7.09 4.57 7.13
CA ASN A 171 6.05 5.52 7.49
C ASN A 171 5.82 6.48 6.33
N THR A 172 4.64 6.42 5.72
CA THR A 172 4.29 7.27 4.59
C THR A 172 3.11 8.17 4.92
N VAL A 173 3.26 9.46 4.64
CA VAL A 173 2.17 10.43 4.65
C VAL A 173 2.01 10.96 3.24
N ASN A 174 0.83 10.74 2.64
CA ASN A 174 0.46 11.39 1.39
C ASN A 174 -0.48 12.56 1.67
N SER A 175 0.01 13.77 1.48
CA SER A 175 -0.74 14.99 1.82
C SER A 175 -1.90 15.23 0.85
N ASN A 176 -2.90 15.97 1.32
CA ASN A 176 -4.07 16.30 0.50
C ASN A 176 -3.67 17.07 -0.77
N GLY A 177 -4.23 16.68 -1.92
CA GLY A 177 -3.93 17.25 -3.23
C GLY A 177 -2.71 16.65 -3.93
N PHE A 178 -2.04 15.67 -3.33
CA PHE A 178 -0.80 15.06 -3.83
C PHE A 178 -0.97 13.55 -4.08
N SER A 179 -0.08 12.98 -4.88
CA SER A 179 -0.27 11.62 -5.39
C SER A 179 0.89 10.67 -5.14
N ILE A 180 0.52 9.41 -4.91
CA ILE A 180 1.41 8.24 -4.97
C ILE A 180 0.81 7.28 -6.00
N THR A 181 1.60 6.91 -7.02
CA THR A 181 1.22 5.90 -8.01
C THR A 181 2.23 4.76 -7.94
N ASN A 182 1.74 3.54 -7.72
CA ASN A 182 2.54 2.32 -7.76
C ASN A 182 2.27 1.53 -9.04
N SER A 183 3.27 1.44 -9.92
CA SER A 183 3.22 0.68 -11.18
C SER A 183 4.16 -0.53 -11.19
N LYS A 184 4.68 -0.93 -10.02
CA LYS A 184 5.44 -2.18 -9.80
C LYS A 184 5.17 -2.76 -8.40
N THR A 185 6.15 -2.76 -7.50
CA THR A 185 6.02 -3.35 -6.17
C THR A 185 6.28 -2.27 -5.13
N LEU A 186 5.27 -2.00 -4.30
CA LEU A 186 5.36 -1.05 -3.19
C LEU A 186 5.06 -1.78 -1.88
N THR A 187 6.03 -1.82 -0.98
CA THR A 187 5.87 -2.34 0.38
C THR A 187 5.75 -1.17 1.36
N LEU A 188 4.68 -1.16 2.14
CA LEU A 188 4.38 -0.13 3.14
C LEU A 188 4.27 -0.77 4.53
N THR A 189 4.84 -0.15 5.56
CA THR A 189 4.42 -0.53 6.93
C THR A 189 3.18 0.27 7.31
N ASN A 190 3.28 1.60 7.29
CA ASN A 190 2.20 2.52 7.62
C ASN A 190 1.98 3.52 6.48
N LEU A 191 0.73 3.68 6.05
CA LEU A 191 0.32 4.77 5.15
C LEU A 191 -0.85 5.57 5.73
N MET A 192 -0.65 6.87 5.88
CA MET A 192 -1.74 7.84 6.04
C MET A 192 -1.96 8.56 4.71
N ASN A 193 -3.05 8.23 4.01
CA ASN A 193 -3.41 8.85 2.74
C ASN A 193 -4.47 9.94 2.95
N LEU A 194 -4.10 11.20 2.73
CA LEU A 194 -5.02 12.35 2.65
C LEU A 194 -5.22 12.83 1.20
N GLY A 195 -4.34 12.44 0.29
CA GLY A 195 -4.40 12.75 -1.15
C GLY A 195 -4.87 11.54 -1.98
N THR A 196 -4.25 11.35 -3.13
CA THR A 196 -4.58 10.23 -4.05
C THR A 196 -3.51 9.15 -4.00
N CYS A 197 -3.91 7.90 -3.76
CA CYS A 197 -3.04 6.74 -3.90
C CYS A 197 -3.62 5.79 -4.94
N THR A 198 -2.83 5.41 -5.94
CA THR A 198 -3.20 4.45 -6.97
C THR A 198 -2.23 3.28 -6.97
N ASN A 199 -2.75 2.07 -6.83
CA ASN A 199 -2.02 0.82 -7.01
C ASN A 199 -2.41 0.19 -8.35
N ASP A 200 -1.48 0.19 -9.31
CA ASP A 200 -1.64 -0.43 -10.63
C ASP A 200 -1.05 -1.84 -10.72
N MET A 201 -0.25 -2.25 -9.73
CA MET A 201 0.44 -3.54 -9.69
C MET A 201 0.36 -4.16 -8.29
N THR A 202 1.49 -4.44 -7.63
CA THR A 202 1.52 -5.14 -6.33
C THR A 202 1.80 -4.18 -5.20
N MET A 203 0.94 -4.17 -4.18
CA MET A 203 1.18 -3.47 -2.92
C MET A 203 1.13 -4.44 -1.74
N LEU A 204 2.17 -4.42 -0.92
CA LEU A 204 2.22 -5.10 0.37
C LEU A 204 2.09 -4.06 1.48
N PHE A 205 1.26 -4.31 2.51
CA PHE A 205 1.08 -3.35 3.58
C PHE A 205 0.89 -3.97 4.97
N SER A 206 1.29 -3.28 6.04
CA SER A 206 0.80 -3.61 7.39
C SER A 206 -0.48 -2.83 7.68
N ASP A 207 -0.40 -1.50 7.68
CA ASP A 207 -1.49 -0.60 8.04
C ASP A 207 -1.69 0.49 6.99
N ILE A 208 -2.89 0.58 6.42
CA ILE A 208 -3.31 1.70 5.57
C ILE A 208 -4.49 2.40 6.22
N THR A 209 -4.38 3.71 6.38
CA THR A 209 -5.49 4.62 6.66
C THR A 209 -5.71 5.54 5.47
N ASN A 210 -6.80 5.32 4.73
CA ASN A 210 -7.31 6.27 3.75
C ASN A 210 -8.21 7.28 4.46
N SER A 211 -7.68 8.47 4.75
CA SER A 211 -8.38 9.53 5.50
C SER A 211 -9.62 10.04 4.75
N SER A 212 -10.44 10.84 5.41
CA SER A 212 -11.72 11.35 4.86
C SER A 212 -11.59 12.20 3.59
N THR A 213 -10.43 12.81 3.35
CA THR A 213 -10.11 13.52 2.10
C THR A 213 -9.43 12.63 1.07
N GLY A 214 -8.98 11.45 1.49
CA GLY A 214 -8.18 10.55 0.69
C GLY A 214 -8.99 9.83 -0.38
N THR A 215 -8.37 9.64 -1.53
CA THR A 215 -8.84 8.74 -2.58
C THR A 215 -7.82 7.61 -2.73
N PHE A 216 -8.31 6.37 -2.67
CA PHE A 216 -7.49 5.18 -2.84
C PHE A 216 -8.07 4.33 -3.98
N THR A 217 -7.24 3.99 -4.96
CA THR A 217 -7.63 3.15 -6.09
C THR A 217 -6.73 1.94 -6.18
N ASN A 218 -7.33 0.75 -6.14
CA ASN A 218 -6.69 -0.50 -6.56
C ASN A 218 -7.20 -0.81 -7.97
N SER A 219 -6.34 -0.72 -8.98
CA SER A 219 -6.71 -0.80 -10.39
C SER A 219 -7.09 -2.22 -10.85
N GLY A 220 -7.53 -2.35 -12.11
CA GLY A 220 -7.81 -3.67 -12.68
C GLY A 220 -6.52 -4.48 -12.81
N GLY A 221 -6.54 -5.74 -12.38
CA GLY A 221 -5.38 -6.64 -12.42
C GLY A 221 -4.29 -6.36 -11.38
N SER A 222 -4.48 -5.39 -10.49
CA SER A 222 -3.57 -5.12 -9.39
C SER A 222 -3.90 -5.99 -8.17
N THR A 223 -2.90 -6.18 -7.32
CA THR A 223 -2.96 -7.01 -6.10
C THR A 223 -2.53 -6.21 -4.89
N MET A 224 -3.31 -6.30 -3.82
CA MET A 224 -2.98 -5.76 -2.50
C MET A 224 -3.04 -6.87 -1.47
N ILE A 225 -1.99 -7.00 -0.66
CA ILE A 225 -1.92 -7.97 0.43
C ILE A 225 -1.44 -7.25 1.69
N GLY A 226 -2.16 -7.38 2.80
CA GLY A 226 -1.71 -6.75 4.03
C GLY A 226 -2.42 -7.17 5.31
N THR A 227 -2.35 -6.33 6.35
CA THR A 227 -2.97 -6.63 7.66
C THR A 227 -4.23 -5.82 7.88
N ASN A 228 -4.13 -4.49 8.01
CA ASN A 228 -5.28 -3.63 8.34
C ASN A 228 -5.50 -2.56 7.27
N PHE A 229 -6.73 -2.48 6.77
CA PHE A 229 -7.15 -1.41 5.86
C PHE A 229 -8.32 -0.64 6.45
N LEU A 230 -8.11 0.65 6.77
CA LEU A 230 -9.13 1.57 7.22
C LEU A 230 -9.45 2.59 6.11
N ASN A 231 -10.68 2.57 5.60
CA ASN A 231 -11.20 3.57 4.68
C ASN A 231 -12.14 4.54 5.41
N LEU A 232 -11.78 5.83 5.44
CA LEU A 232 -12.62 6.96 5.85
C LEU A 232 -13.00 7.86 4.68
N GLY A 233 -12.28 7.77 3.56
CA GLY A 233 -12.46 8.57 2.34
C GLY A 233 -13.13 7.77 1.22
N THR A 234 -12.61 7.91 0.00
CA THR A 234 -13.08 7.14 -1.16
C THR A 234 -12.14 5.99 -1.49
N LEU A 235 -12.66 4.77 -1.52
CA LEU A 235 -11.97 3.58 -2.01
C LEU A 235 -12.63 3.10 -3.31
N THR A 236 -11.85 2.90 -4.35
CA THR A 236 -12.26 2.18 -5.57
C THR A 236 -11.39 0.95 -5.74
N ASN A 237 -11.99 -0.23 -5.59
CA ASN A 237 -11.32 -1.51 -5.78
C ASN A 237 -11.78 -2.19 -7.08
N ASN A 238 -10.94 -2.16 -8.10
CA ASN A 238 -11.10 -2.91 -9.34
C ASN A 238 -10.18 -4.14 -9.41
N GLY A 239 -9.37 -4.36 -8.37
CA GLY A 239 -8.37 -5.42 -8.29
C GLY A 239 -8.61 -6.37 -7.13
N TYR A 240 -7.60 -7.16 -6.81
CA TYR A 240 -7.63 -8.11 -5.71
C TYR A 240 -7.10 -7.47 -4.43
N MET A 241 -7.89 -7.49 -3.35
CA MET A 241 -7.45 -7.09 -2.01
C MET A 241 -7.59 -8.27 -1.04
N SER A 242 -6.50 -8.67 -0.39
CA SER A 242 -6.49 -9.64 0.71
C SER A 242 -5.85 -9.03 1.94
N MET A 243 -6.50 -9.14 3.10
CA MET A 243 -5.99 -8.57 4.34
C MET A 243 -6.43 -9.36 5.57
N THR A 244 -5.99 -8.97 6.77
CA THR A 244 -6.53 -9.50 8.03
C THR A 244 -7.86 -8.85 8.33
N ASP A 245 -7.87 -7.53 8.54
CA ASP A 245 -9.05 -6.76 8.88
C ASP A 245 -9.32 -5.66 7.86
N PHE A 246 -10.58 -5.54 7.46
CA PHE A 246 -11.05 -4.47 6.58
C PHE A 246 -12.12 -3.65 7.28
N THR A 247 -11.92 -2.33 7.33
CA THR A 247 -12.90 -1.39 7.88
C THR A 247 -13.15 -0.27 6.88
N SER A 248 -14.40 -0.09 6.48
CA SER A 248 -14.86 1.10 5.78
C SER A 248 -15.81 1.87 6.70
N TRP A 249 -15.42 3.05 7.16
CA TRP A 249 -16.17 3.83 8.15
C TRP A 249 -16.48 5.23 7.63
N GLY A 250 -17.76 5.49 7.33
CA GLY A 250 -18.25 6.83 6.96
C GLY A 250 -17.76 7.35 5.60
N GLY A 251 -16.93 6.57 4.91
CA GLY A 251 -16.45 6.84 3.56
C GLY A 251 -17.37 6.28 2.46
N VAL A 252 -16.85 6.34 1.24
CA VAL A 252 -17.43 5.74 0.03
C VAL A 252 -16.53 4.59 -0.41
N THR A 253 -17.10 3.41 -0.62
CA THR A 253 -16.36 2.25 -1.14
C THR A 253 -17.06 1.65 -2.35
N TYR A 254 -16.33 1.54 -3.45
CA TYR A 254 -16.75 0.80 -4.64
C TYR A 254 -15.90 -0.47 -4.77
N ASN A 255 -16.50 -1.63 -4.51
CA ASN A 255 -15.89 -2.93 -4.78
C ASN A 255 -16.41 -3.49 -6.10
N ASN A 256 -15.52 -3.57 -7.09
CA ASN A 256 -15.79 -4.08 -8.42
C ASN A 256 -15.12 -5.43 -8.71
N LEU A 257 -14.28 -5.94 -7.79
CA LEU A 257 -13.66 -7.26 -7.93
C LEU A 257 -13.60 -8.04 -6.61
N SER A 258 -12.57 -7.92 -5.78
CA SER A 258 -12.46 -8.78 -4.58
C SER A 258 -11.88 -8.07 -3.36
N ILE A 259 -12.56 -8.22 -2.22
CA ILE A 259 -12.11 -7.82 -0.87
C ILE A 259 -12.19 -9.07 0.03
N ILE A 260 -11.04 -9.56 0.48
CA ILE A 260 -10.92 -10.84 1.20
C ILE A 260 -10.19 -10.63 2.54
N PRO A 261 -10.89 -10.13 3.58
CA PRO A 261 -10.37 -10.11 4.94
C PRO A 261 -10.41 -11.52 5.55
N SER A 262 -9.29 -12.00 6.09
CA SER A 262 -9.18 -13.31 6.74
C SER A 262 -9.72 -13.33 8.17
N ASN A 263 -9.92 -12.16 8.78
CA ASN A 263 -10.54 -11.98 10.09
C ASN A 263 -11.84 -11.18 9.95
N ASN A 264 -11.93 -9.97 10.50
CA ASN A 264 -13.17 -9.24 10.62
C ASN A 264 -13.35 -8.19 9.52
N CYS A 265 -14.60 -7.93 9.17
CA CYS A 265 -14.99 -6.89 8.23
C CYS A 265 -16.05 -5.98 8.85
N TRP A 266 -15.80 -4.68 8.84
CA TRP A 266 -16.79 -3.66 9.22
C TRP A 266 -17.04 -2.72 8.05
N THR A 267 -18.30 -2.49 7.72
CA THR A 267 -18.69 -1.48 6.73
C THR A 267 -19.74 -0.53 7.27
N ASN A 268 -19.55 0.75 6.99
CA ASN A 268 -20.45 1.84 7.31
C ASN A 268 -20.26 2.97 6.27
N GLY A 269 -21.27 3.81 6.10
CA GLY A 269 -21.32 4.81 5.04
C GLY A 269 -21.90 4.24 3.74
N SER A 270 -21.48 4.76 2.59
CA SER A 270 -21.99 4.30 1.29
C SER A 270 -21.07 3.23 0.71
N PHE A 271 -21.58 2.01 0.60
CA PHE A 271 -20.82 0.87 0.11
C PHE A 271 -21.50 0.25 -1.11
N TRP A 272 -20.75 0.01 -2.18
CA TRP A 272 -21.21 -0.69 -3.37
C TRP A 272 -20.37 -1.94 -3.57
N ASN A 273 -21.01 -3.10 -3.50
CA ASN A 273 -20.48 -4.35 -4.04
C ASN A 273 -21.16 -4.60 -5.38
N SER A 274 -20.44 -4.39 -6.49
CA SER A 274 -21.00 -4.52 -7.83
C SER A 274 -21.36 -5.96 -8.16
N ALA A 275 -22.02 -6.19 -9.30
CA ALA A 275 -22.33 -7.55 -9.77
C ALA A 275 -21.11 -8.46 -9.96
N SER A 276 -19.92 -7.90 -10.22
CA SER A 276 -18.64 -8.63 -10.27
C SER A 276 -17.90 -8.61 -8.94
N GLY A 277 -18.41 -7.88 -7.96
CA GLY A 277 -17.83 -7.73 -6.63
C GLY A 277 -18.03 -8.98 -5.78
N PHE A 278 -16.93 -9.42 -5.17
CA PHE A 278 -16.88 -10.53 -4.24
C PHE A 278 -16.28 -10.05 -2.92
N ILE A 279 -16.93 -10.39 -1.81
CA ILE A 279 -16.42 -10.19 -0.46
C ILE A 279 -16.40 -11.55 0.22
N SER A 280 -15.24 -11.98 0.72
CA SER A 280 -15.10 -13.24 1.45
C SER A 280 -14.41 -12.97 2.78
N VAL A 281 -15.17 -13.10 3.86
CA VAL A 281 -14.74 -12.76 5.22
C VAL A 281 -14.49 -14.04 5.99
N GLY A 282 -13.29 -14.19 6.54
CA GLY A 282 -12.91 -15.40 7.27
C GLY A 282 -13.60 -15.55 8.63
N ASN A 283 -13.91 -14.43 9.31
CA ASN A 283 -14.58 -14.41 10.60
C ASN A 283 -15.88 -13.58 10.53
N ASP A 284 -15.98 -12.49 11.31
CA ASP A 284 -17.24 -11.77 11.51
C ASP A 284 -17.41 -10.60 10.53
N TYR A 285 -18.65 -10.40 10.08
CA TYR A 285 -19.03 -9.28 9.23
C TYR A 285 -20.10 -8.42 9.91
N ALA A 286 -19.86 -7.11 10.00
CA ALA A 286 -20.85 -6.16 10.47
C ALA A 286 -21.06 -5.01 9.45
N HIS A 287 -22.31 -4.68 9.19
CA HIS A 287 -22.72 -3.48 8.47
C HIS A 287 -23.52 -2.54 9.37
N GLY A 288 -23.13 -1.28 9.43
CA GLY A 288 -23.93 -0.19 10.01
C GLY A 288 -23.13 0.76 10.90
N ASP A 289 -23.83 1.77 11.40
CA ASP A 289 -23.33 2.70 12.41
C ASP A 289 -23.90 2.37 13.79
N THR A 290 -23.21 2.82 14.82
CA THR A 290 -23.67 2.88 16.20
C THR A 290 -24.70 3.99 16.47
N THR A 291 -24.98 4.84 15.48
CA THR A 291 -25.94 5.95 15.61
C THR A 291 -27.30 5.58 15.01
N SER A 292 -28.39 5.99 15.68
CA SER A 292 -29.77 5.63 15.34
C SER A 292 -30.34 6.33 14.09
N LEU A 293 -29.48 6.83 13.19
CA LEU A 293 -29.88 7.69 12.08
C LEU A 293 -30.00 6.97 10.73
N PHE A 294 -29.60 5.68 10.64
CA PHE A 294 -29.69 4.86 9.41
C PHE A 294 -29.25 5.60 8.14
N ASN A 295 -28.09 6.28 8.21
CA ASN A 295 -27.59 7.11 7.11
C ASN A 295 -26.53 6.38 6.25
N GLY A 296 -26.08 5.21 6.69
CA GLY A 296 -25.24 4.30 5.92
C GLY A 296 -26.11 3.38 5.07
N TRP A 297 -25.57 2.95 3.93
CA TRP A 297 -26.19 1.88 3.17
C TRP A 297 -25.16 1.10 2.36
N MET A 298 -25.43 -0.18 2.20
CA MET A 298 -24.73 -1.07 1.29
C MET A 298 -25.67 -1.45 0.14
N THR A 299 -25.22 -1.28 -1.11
CA THR A 299 -25.78 -2.02 -2.24
C THR A 299 -24.91 -3.24 -2.49
N ASN A 300 -25.49 -4.43 -2.36
CA ASN A 300 -24.89 -5.70 -2.73
C ASN A 300 -25.59 -6.27 -3.97
N ASP A 301 -24.97 -6.10 -5.13
CA ASP A 301 -25.37 -6.76 -6.38
C ASP A 301 -24.46 -7.95 -6.72
N GLY A 302 -23.35 -8.10 -5.99
CA GLY A 302 -22.39 -9.20 -6.12
C GLY A 302 -22.61 -10.30 -5.08
N ARG A 303 -21.51 -10.90 -4.61
CA ARG A 303 -21.55 -11.98 -3.62
C ARG A 303 -20.79 -11.59 -2.35
N ILE A 304 -21.37 -11.89 -1.20
CA ILE A 304 -20.73 -11.76 0.12
C ILE A 304 -20.76 -13.14 0.79
N GLU A 305 -19.63 -13.57 1.33
CA GLU A 305 -19.51 -14.79 2.13
C GLU A 305 -18.88 -14.45 3.48
N VAL A 306 -19.48 -14.99 4.54
CA VAL A 306 -19.09 -14.74 5.92
C VAL A 306 -18.86 -16.07 6.60
N GLY A 307 -17.61 -16.31 7.00
CA GLY A 307 -17.13 -17.56 7.59
C GLY A 307 -17.56 -17.76 9.05
N ASN A 308 -18.00 -16.71 9.74
CA ASN A 308 -18.58 -16.80 11.08
C ASN A 308 -19.87 -15.95 11.17
N ASP A 309 -19.93 -14.98 12.09
CA ASP A 309 -21.18 -14.29 12.43
C ASP A 309 -21.42 -13.06 11.52
N PHE A 310 -22.68 -12.83 11.17
CA PHE A 310 -23.12 -11.71 10.36
C PHE A 310 -24.06 -10.79 11.15
N GLY A 311 -23.81 -9.48 11.11
CA GLY A 311 -24.69 -8.46 11.67
C GLY A 311 -25.03 -7.36 10.68
N ASN A 312 -26.32 -7.14 10.43
CA ASN A 312 -26.81 -5.94 9.79
C ASN A 312 -27.50 -5.02 10.81
N PHE A 313 -26.98 -3.80 10.93
CA PHE A 313 -27.48 -2.76 11.82
C PHE A 313 -27.96 -1.51 11.05
N ASP A 314 -27.89 -1.52 9.71
CA ASP A 314 -28.36 -0.42 8.86
C ASP A 314 -29.01 -0.97 7.56
N THR A 315 -28.90 -0.27 6.43
CA THR A 315 -29.56 -0.66 5.20
C THR A 315 -28.65 -1.47 4.29
N ILE A 316 -29.00 -2.73 4.03
CA ILE A 316 -28.44 -3.53 2.94
C ILE A 316 -29.52 -3.67 1.87
N LYS A 317 -29.17 -3.33 0.63
CA LYS A 317 -30.06 -3.46 -0.53
C LYS A 317 -29.37 -4.11 -1.71
N GLY A 318 -30.12 -4.49 -2.73
CA GLY A 318 -29.54 -4.93 -4.01
C GLY A 318 -30.14 -6.23 -4.52
N SER A 319 -29.40 -6.90 -5.40
CA SER A 319 -29.85 -8.08 -6.13
C SER A 319 -28.90 -9.28 -6.07
N GLY A 320 -27.80 -9.15 -5.30
CA GLY A 320 -26.74 -10.14 -5.20
C GLY A 320 -27.03 -11.33 -4.27
N SER A 321 -26.01 -11.81 -3.59
CA SER A 321 -26.13 -12.88 -2.59
C SER A 321 -25.29 -12.61 -1.34
N ILE A 322 -25.77 -13.12 -0.20
CA ILE A 322 -25.06 -13.10 1.09
C ILE A 322 -25.16 -14.50 1.69
N CYS A 323 -24.02 -15.11 2.00
CA CYS A 323 -23.90 -16.41 2.63
C CYS A 323 -23.27 -16.30 4.01
N VAL A 324 -23.87 -16.95 5.01
CA VAL A 324 -23.41 -16.92 6.41
C VAL A 324 -23.21 -18.34 6.93
N ALA A 325 -22.05 -18.58 7.53
CA ALA A 325 -21.64 -19.89 8.05
C ALA A 325 -21.92 -20.12 9.54
N ALA A 326 -22.23 -19.06 10.29
CA ALA A 326 -22.63 -19.12 11.70
C ALA A 326 -23.86 -18.24 11.96
N LEU A 327 -23.88 -17.47 13.05
CA LEU A 327 -25.08 -16.74 13.47
C LEU A 327 -25.34 -15.53 12.58
N SER A 328 -26.61 -15.29 12.25
CA SER A 328 -27.03 -14.08 11.54
C SER A 328 -27.98 -13.19 12.35
N LEU A 329 -27.71 -11.89 12.33
CA LEU A 329 -28.52 -10.84 12.96
C LEU A 329 -28.92 -9.79 11.94
N ASN A 330 -30.21 -9.42 11.94
CA ASN A 330 -30.72 -8.27 11.21
C ASN A 330 -31.50 -7.37 12.18
N ALA A 331 -30.91 -6.22 12.49
CA ALA A 331 -31.56 -5.11 13.20
C ALA A 331 -31.81 -3.90 12.27
N GLY A 332 -31.40 -3.99 11.01
CA GLY A 332 -31.56 -2.96 9.99
C GLY A 332 -32.59 -3.31 8.91
N TRP A 333 -32.38 -2.85 7.69
CA TRP A 333 -33.28 -3.07 6.55
C TRP A 333 -32.60 -3.88 5.45
N PHE A 334 -33.21 -5.00 5.09
CA PHE A 334 -32.91 -5.73 3.86
C PHE A 334 -33.92 -5.33 2.78
N LEU A 335 -33.46 -4.71 1.69
CA LEU A 335 -34.31 -4.21 0.61
C LEU A 335 -33.90 -4.78 -0.76
N GLY A 336 -34.87 -5.03 -1.65
CA GLY A 336 -34.58 -5.54 -2.99
C GLY A 336 -34.72 -7.06 -3.10
N THR A 337 -33.88 -7.69 -3.89
CA THR A 337 -34.10 -9.07 -4.38
C THR A 337 -32.90 -9.99 -4.19
N PHE A 338 -31.94 -9.63 -3.33
CA PHE A 338 -30.78 -10.47 -3.09
C PHE A 338 -31.16 -11.79 -2.38
N ASP A 339 -30.35 -12.82 -2.57
CA ASP A 339 -30.47 -14.12 -1.90
C ASP A 339 -29.69 -14.08 -0.59
N PHE A 340 -30.38 -14.21 0.54
CA PHE A 340 -29.74 -14.32 1.85
C PHE A 340 -29.79 -15.77 2.30
N CYS A 341 -28.63 -16.39 2.46
CA CYS A 341 -28.52 -17.78 2.80
C CYS A 341 -27.71 -17.99 4.07
N ASP A 342 -28.42 -18.35 5.14
CA ASP A 342 -27.82 -18.80 6.39
C ASP A 342 -27.75 -20.32 6.39
N THR A 343 -26.55 -20.87 6.51
CA THR A 343 -26.32 -22.32 6.44
C THR A 343 -26.53 -23.04 7.77
N THR A 344 -26.74 -22.32 8.87
CA THR A 344 -26.88 -22.91 10.20
C THR A 344 -28.31 -22.97 10.70
N SER A 345 -29.24 -22.21 10.10
CA SER A 345 -30.63 -21.99 10.52
C SER A 345 -31.10 -22.95 11.63
N LEU A 346 -30.75 -22.62 12.88
CA LEU A 346 -31.12 -23.41 14.06
C LEU A 346 -32.62 -23.28 14.35
N PHE A 347 -33.27 -22.31 13.72
CA PHE A 347 -34.68 -21.98 13.81
C PHE A 347 -35.27 -22.09 12.40
N SER A 348 -36.33 -22.91 12.25
CA SER A 348 -36.92 -23.42 11.01
C SER A 348 -36.91 -22.51 9.77
N GLU A 349 -36.50 -23.10 8.64
CA GLU A 349 -36.68 -22.66 7.24
C GLU A 349 -36.18 -21.24 6.91
N GLY A 350 -34.85 -21.10 7.00
CA GLY A 350 -34.02 -20.14 6.27
C GLY A 350 -34.48 -18.69 6.30
N SER A 351 -34.30 -18.11 7.46
CA SER A 351 -34.27 -16.68 7.64
C SER A 351 -33.12 -16.36 8.57
N VAL A 352 -32.74 -15.10 8.62
CA VAL A 352 -31.80 -14.57 9.61
C VAL A 352 -32.13 -15.12 11.01
N ASP A 353 -31.15 -15.65 11.75
CA ASP A 353 -31.38 -16.32 13.05
C ASP A 353 -32.09 -15.40 14.05
N LEU A 354 -31.68 -14.13 14.10
CA LEU A 354 -32.32 -13.09 14.89
C LEU A 354 -32.67 -11.89 14.01
N ASN A 355 -33.96 -11.73 13.72
CA ASN A 355 -34.47 -10.58 12.99
C ASN A 355 -35.32 -9.67 13.90
N THR A 356 -34.84 -8.46 14.16
CA THR A 356 -35.61 -7.35 14.74
C THR A 356 -35.85 -6.22 13.73
N GLY A 357 -35.27 -6.34 12.53
CA GLY A 357 -35.35 -5.39 11.44
C GLY A 357 -36.43 -5.71 10.40
N VAL A 358 -36.33 -5.06 9.25
CA VAL A 358 -37.22 -5.24 8.09
C VAL A 358 -36.52 -6.11 7.06
N ILE A 359 -37.24 -7.09 6.50
CA ILE A 359 -36.80 -7.89 5.36
C ILE A 359 -37.88 -7.74 4.28
N ASP A 360 -37.48 -7.24 3.11
CA ASP A 360 -38.37 -7.12 1.97
C ASP A 360 -38.84 -8.49 1.49
N SER A 361 -40.10 -8.58 1.06
CA SER A 361 -40.75 -9.85 0.70
C SER A 361 -40.13 -10.52 -0.53
N SER A 362 -39.34 -9.78 -1.31
CA SER A 362 -38.63 -10.27 -2.48
C SER A 362 -37.21 -10.78 -2.18
N ILE A 363 -36.73 -10.69 -0.93
CA ILE A 363 -35.50 -11.35 -0.49
C ILE A 363 -35.74 -12.85 -0.52
N SER A 364 -34.87 -13.56 -1.22
CA SER A 364 -34.94 -15.01 -1.30
C SER A 364 -34.04 -15.67 -0.26
N ASN A 365 -34.34 -16.92 0.05
CA ASN A 365 -33.67 -17.68 1.09
C ASN A 365 -33.04 -18.94 0.49
N CYS A 366 -31.72 -18.92 0.32
CA CYS A 366 -30.94 -20.02 -0.22
C CYS A 366 -31.50 -20.59 -1.54
N THR A 367 -32.12 -19.76 -2.39
CA THR A 367 -32.81 -20.27 -3.59
C THR A 367 -31.98 -20.15 -4.87
N GLY A 368 -31.00 -19.26 -4.89
CA GLY A 368 -30.25 -18.91 -6.09
C GLY A 368 -28.78 -19.31 -6.05
N THR A 369 -28.15 -19.32 -4.86
CA THR A 369 -26.68 -19.43 -4.74
C THR A 369 -26.26 -20.58 -3.85
N ALA A 370 -25.38 -21.44 -4.35
CA ALA A 370 -24.69 -22.41 -3.51
C ALA A 370 -23.63 -21.68 -2.66
N CYS A 371 -23.87 -21.60 -1.35
CA CYS A 371 -22.94 -20.98 -0.43
C CYS A 371 -21.65 -21.76 -0.30
N PHE A 372 -20.52 -21.04 -0.20
CA PHE A 372 -19.20 -21.60 0.02
C PHE A 372 -18.76 -22.63 -1.05
N THR A 373 -19.50 -22.75 -2.16
CA THR A 373 -19.00 -23.41 -3.34
C THR A 373 -18.08 -22.42 -4.05
N LEU A 374 -16.81 -22.80 -4.19
CA LEU A 374 -15.88 -22.15 -5.10
C LEU A 374 -16.54 -22.14 -6.47
N ASP A 375 -17.13 -21.01 -6.86
CA ASP A 375 -17.77 -20.88 -8.16
C ASP A 375 -16.65 -20.91 -9.21
N PRO A 376 -16.54 -21.97 -10.03
CA PRO A 376 -15.49 -22.07 -11.04
C PRO A 376 -15.74 -21.11 -12.21
N LEU A 377 -16.85 -20.34 -12.22
CA LEU A 377 -17.35 -19.66 -13.41
C LEU A 377 -17.47 -18.13 -13.30
N GLY A 378 -17.04 -17.51 -12.18
CA GLY A 378 -17.06 -16.05 -12.02
C GLY A 378 -15.70 -15.40 -11.78
N ILE A 379 -14.69 -16.21 -11.44
CA ILE A 379 -13.31 -15.78 -11.29
C ILE A 379 -12.56 -16.44 -12.44
N GLU A 380 -12.43 -15.74 -13.56
CA GLU A 380 -11.16 -15.88 -14.25
C GLU A 380 -10.10 -15.49 -13.22
N ASN A 381 -9.45 -16.54 -12.70
CA ASN A 381 -8.39 -16.56 -11.71
C ASN A 381 -7.10 -15.97 -12.31
N THR A 382 -7.25 -14.75 -12.80
CA THR A 382 -6.29 -13.94 -13.51
C THR A 382 -5.90 -12.86 -12.51
N ILE A 383 -5.06 -13.13 -11.51
CA ILE A 383 -3.61 -12.90 -11.64
C ILE A 383 -2.79 -13.58 -10.50
N ALA A 384 -3.43 -14.27 -9.55
CA ALA A 384 -2.72 -14.93 -8.43
C ALA A 384 -2.70 -16.47 -8.48
N GLN A 385 -3.58 -17.12 -9.25
CA GLN A 385 -3.64 -18.59 -9.36
C GLN A 385 -3.08 -19.16 -10.69
N GLN A 386 -2.63 -18.30 -11.62
CA GLN A 386 -2.14 -18.74 -12.93
C GLN A 386 -0.63 -18.96 -13.01
N LEU A 387 0.13 -18.95 -11.92
CA LEU A 387 1.56 -19.31 -12.00
C LEU A 387 1.94 -20.47 -11.10
N ILE A 388 1.22 -20.69 -10.00
CA ILE A 388 1.60 -21.69 -8.98
C ILE A 388 0.34 -22.38 -8.46
N LYS A 389 0.18 -23.66 -8.79
CA LYS A 389 -0.84 -24.56 -8.21
C LYS A 389 -0.25 -25.30 -7.03
N ILE A 390 -0.88 -25.20 -5.86
CA ILE A 390 -0.47 -25.93 -4.65
C ILE A 390 -1.48 -27.02 -4.30
N TYR A 391 -1.03 -28.25 -4.03
CA TYR A 391 -1.93 -29.35 -3.65
C TYR A 391 -1.20 -30.51 -2.93
N PRO A 392 -1.89 -31.22 -2.02
CA PRO A 392 -3.20 -30.87 -1.47
C PRO A 392 -3.09 -29.67 -0.53
N ASN A 393 -4.13 -28.84 -0.47
CA ASN A 393 -4.27 -27.79 0.54
C ASN A 393 -5.71 -27.88 1.09
N PRO A 394 -5.93 -28.34 2.34
CA PRO A 394 -4.95 -28.61 3.39
C PRO A 394 -3.98 -29.78 3.11
N ALA A 395 -2.69 -29.55 3.40
CA ALA A 395 -1.58 -30.48 3.25
C ALA A 395 -1.35 -31.33 4.51
N GLY A 396 -0.92 -32.58 4.33
CA GLY A 396 -0.34 -33.40 5.41
C GLY A 396 1.17 -33.18 5.48
N ASP A 397 1.93 -34.27 5.39
CA ASP A 397 3.41 -34.23 5.41
C ASP A 397 4.04 -33.72 4.11
N GLN A 398 3.28 -33.59 3.03
CA GLN A 398 3.80 -33.23 1.72
C GLN A 398 2.88 -32.21 1.04
N LEU A 399 3.49 -31.19 0.44
CA LEU A 399 2.84 -30.20 -0.39
C LEU A 399 3.48 -30.20 -1.78
N ASN A 400 2.68 -30.43 -2.81
CA ASN A 400 3.14 -30.34 -4.19
C ASN A 400 2.85 -28.95 -4.74
N ILE A 401 3.78 -28.47 -5.56
CA ILE A 401 3.72 -27.18 -6.24
C ILE A 401 3.90 -27.44 -7.72
N GLN A 402 2.98 -26.96 -8.54
CA GLN A 402 3.02 -27.05 -9.99
C GLN A 402 3.01 -25.66 -10.62
N LEU A 403 4.04 -25.37 -11.41
CA LEU A 403 4.17 -24.15 -12.21
C LEU A 403 3.68 -24.39 -13.64
N GLU A 404 3.34 -23.30 -14.35
CA GLU A 404 2.93 -23.40 -15.77
C GLU A 404 4.11 -23.71 -16.72
N LYS A 405 5.30 -23.22 -16.38
CA LYS A 405 6.53 -23.38 -17.17
C LYS A 405 7.66 -23.86 -16.27
N ASN A 406 8.72 -24.41 -16.88
CA ASN A 406 9.94 -24.71 -16.14
C ASN A 406 10.69 -23.40 -15.86
N GLU A 407 10.95 -23.12 -14.60
CA GLU A 407 11.69 -21.92 -14.18
C GLU A 407 12.47 -22.18 -12.89
N THR A 408 13.41 -21.28 -12.62
CA THR A 408 14.15 -21.27 -11.35
C THR A 408 13.31 -20.55 -10.31
N VAL A 409 13.02 -21.23 -9.21
CA VAL A 409 12.20 -20.70 -8.12
C VAL A 409 12.81 -21.08 -6.78
N ARG A 410 12.74 -20.15 -5.83
CA ARG A 410 13.06 -20.36 -4.41
C ARG A 410 11.76 -20.38 -3.62
N PHE A 411 11.64 -21.29 -2.65
CA PHE A 411 10.48 -21.36 -1.78
C PHE A 411 10.85 -21.05 -0.34
N GLU A 412 10.08 -20.18 0.31
CA GLU A 412 10.19 -19.83 1.72
C GLU A 412 8.83 -20.05 2.36
N LEU A 413 8.78 -20.65 3.55
CA LEU A 413 7.52 -20.84 4.28
C LEU A 413 7.57 -20.08 5.59
N PHE A 414 6.53 -19.30 5.88
CA PHE A 414 6.40 -18.49 7.09
C PHE A 414 5.20 -18.95 7.90
N ASN A 415 5.30 -18.93 9.23
CA ASN A 415 4.12 -19.09 10.09
C ASN A 415 3.31 -17.78 10.16
N ILE A 416 2.13 -17.81 10.78
CA ILE A 416 1.27 -16.61 10.95
C ILE A 416 1.92 -15.47 11.75
N ALA A 417 2.99 -15.74 12.51
CA ALA A 417 3.76 -14.71 13.21
C ALA A 417 4.86 -14.09 12.34
N GLY A 418 4.92 -14.46 11.04
CA GLY A 418 5.93 -13.99 10.10
C GLY A 418 7.31 -14.63 10.28
N GLN A 419 7.44 -15.65 11.13
CA GLN A 419 8.71 -16.36 11.30
C GLN A 419 8.89 -17.36 10.16
N GLN A 420 10.04 -17.31 9.50
CA GLN A 420 10.42 -18.29 8.49
C GLN A 420 10.65 -19.64 9.15
N VAL A 421 9.87 -20.64 8.74
CA VAL A 421 9.93 -22.01 9.25
C VAL A 421 10.59 -22.98 8.28
N LEU A 422 10.61 -22.67 6.98
CA LEU A 422 11.35 -23.41 5.95
C LEU A 422 11.98 -22.45 4.94
N ASP A 423 13.16 -22.84 4.45
CA ASP A 423 13.86 -22.24 3.31
C ASP A 423 14.25 -23.38 2.38
N ILE A 424 13.87 -23.29 1.12
CA ILE A 424 14.18 -24.30 0.11
C ILE A 424 14.96 -23.59 -0.98
N ASP A 425 16.20 -24.04 -1.15
CA ASP A 425 17.13 -23.53 -2.14
C ASP A 425 16.53 -23.53 -3.55
N GLU A 426 17.08 -22.68 -4.42
CA GLU A 426 16.64 -22.52 -5.80
C GLU A 426 16.58 -23.87 -6.55
N GLY A 427 15.39 -24.19 -7.05
CA GLY A 427 15.13 -25.36 -7.89
C GLY A 427 14.69 -24.95 -9.29
N TYR A 428 15.11 -25.69 -10.31
CA TYR A 428 14.64 -25.53 -11.69
C TYR A 428 13.64 -26.64 -12.05
N GLY A 429 12.45 -26.26 -12.49
CA GLY A 429 11.42 -27.21 -12.91
C GLY A 429 10.02 -26.58 -12.95
N SER A 430 9.03 -27.42 -13.21
CA SER A 430 7.60 -27.05 -13.16
C SER A 430 6.82 -27.84 -12.09
N HIS A 431 7.47 -28.76 -11.40
CA HIS A 431 6.88 -29.58 -10.35
C HIS A 431 7.86 -29.70 -9.20
N PHE A 432 7.41 -29.33 -8.01
CA PHE A 432 8.19 -29.37 -6.78
C PHE A 432 7.37 -30.05 -5.68
N SER A 433 8.06 -30.65 -4.72
CA SER A 433 7.44 -31.25 -3.55
C SER A 433 8.18 -30.78 -2.31
N ILE A 434 7.42 -30.27 -1.34
CA ILE A 434 7.92 -29.73 -0.08
C ILE A 434 7.51 -30.67 1.04
N ASP A 435 8.48 -31.07 1.86
CA ASP A 435 8.24 -31.82 3.09
C ASP A 435 7.82 -30.87 4.23
N LEU A 436 6.64 -31.16 4.80
CA LEU A 436 6.01 -30.42 5.88
C LEU A 436 5.92 -31.23 7.18
N SER A 437 6.46 -32.46 7.22
CA SER A 437 6.32 -33.40 8.34
C SER A 437 6.82 -32.86 9.69
N GLY A 438 7.73 -31.89 9.67
CA GLY A 438 8.24 -31.21 10.87
C GLY A 438 7.39 -30.06 11.40
N LEU A 439 6.33 -29.67 10.69
CA LEU A 439 5.52 -28.50 11.01
C LEU A 439 4.28 -28.87 11.84
N LYS A 440 3.91 -27.98 12.76
CA LYS A 440 2.66 -28.12 13.52
C LYS A 440 1.47 -27.82 12.62
N ALA A 441 0.33 -28.45 12.90
CA ALA A 441 -0.92 -28.09 12.24
C ALA A 441 -1.21 -26.59 12.42
N GLY A 442 -1.64 -25.92 11.35
CA GLY A 442 -1.84 -24.47 11.33
C GLY A 442 -1.77 -23.85 9.94
N CYS A 443 -1.92 -22.53 9.89
CA CYS A 443 -1.81 -21.74 8.67
C CYS A 443 -0.37 -21.24 8.46
N TYR A 444 0.10 -21.29 7.22
CA TYR A 444 1.40 -20.85 6.79
C TYR A 444 1.29 -20.04 5.51
N LEU A 445 2.28 -19.17 5.25
CA LEU A 445 2.42 -18.42 4.02
C LEU A 445 3.63 -18.96 3.24
N LEU A 446 3.37 -19.53 2.07
CA LEU A 446 4.39 -19.95 1.11
C LEU A 446 4.72 -18.78 0.20
N LYS A 447 5.96 -18.31 0.25
CA LYS A 447 6.51 -17.35 -0.69
C LYS A 447 7.36 -18.10 -1.73
N SER A 448 7.08 -17.85 -3.01
CA SER A 448 7.80 -18.42 -4.14
C SER A 448 8.43 -17.27 -4.93
N THR A 449 9.75 -17.26 -5.10
CA THR A 449 10.45 -16.17 -5.79
C THR A 449 11.13 -16.69 -7.04
N ASN A 450 10.84 -16.08 -8.20
CA ASN A 450 11.48 -16.36 -9.49
C ASN A 450 12.04 -15.05 -10.09
N ALA A 451 12.48 -15.09 -11.36
CA ALA A 451 12.96 -13.91 -12.07
C ALA A 451 11.87 -12.86 -12.36
N ASP A 452 10.60 -13.27 -12.40
CA ASP A 452 9.44 -12.42 -12.70
C ASP A 452 8.89 -11.72 -11.43
N GLY A 453 9.20 -12.24 -10.23
CA GLY A 453 8.82 -11.63 -8.95
C GLY A 453 8.69 -12.64 -7.81
N ALA A 454 8.03 -12.21 -6.73
CA ALA A 454 7.68 -13.08 -5.61
C ALA A 454 6.15 -13.26 -5.54
N TYR A 455 5.70 -14.49 -5.36
CA TYR A 455 4.31 -14.89 -5.22
C TYR A 455 4.09 -15.43 -3.82
N ALA A 456 2.93 -15.16 -3.24
CA ALA A 456 2.56 -15.70 -1.93
C ALA A 456 1.31 -16.58 -2.06
N SER A 457 1.28 -17.71 -1.36
CA SER A 457 0.13 -18.62 -1.32
C SER A 457 -0.08 -19.11 0.11
N GLN A 458 -1.33 -19.21 0.53
CA GLN A 458 -1.67 -19.75 1.85
C GLN A 458 -1.60 -21.27 1.84
N VAL A 459 -0.94 -21.87 2.84
CA VAL A 459 -0.84 -23.32 3.05
C VAL A 459 -1.42 -23.68 4.40
N ILE A 460 -2.38 -24.60 4.43
CA ILE A 460 -2.97 -25.13 5.66
C ILE A 460 -2.35 -26.51 5.91
N VAL A 461 -1.65 -26.69 7.03
CA VAL A 461 -1.10 -27.98 7.45
C VAL A 461 -2.06 -28.66 8.43
N LYS A 462 -2.43 -29.92 8.16
CA LYS A 462 -3.19 -30.79 9.07
C LYS A 462 -2.31 -32.00 9.44
N GLN A 463 -2.20 -32.28 10.73
CA GLN A 463 -1.57 -33.52 11.22
C GLN A 463 -2.60 -34.63 11.36
#